data_AF-A0A1D8NFZ6-F1
#
_entry.id   AF-A0A1D8NFZ6-F1
#
_cell.length_a   1.000
_cell.length_b   1.000
_cell.length_c   1.000
_cell.angle_alpha   90.00
_cell.angle_beta   90.00
_cell.angle_gamma   90.00
#
_symmetry.space_group_name_H-M   'P 1'
#
loop_
_entity.id
_entity.type
_entity.pdbx_description
1 polymer ?
#
loop_
_entity_poly.entity_id
_entity_poly.type
_entity_poly.pdbx_seq_one_letter_code
_entity_poly.pdbx_strand_id
1 'polypeptide(L)'
;MTLTRQQVLEQFSNDDLVSHSYLDQSLPKCEEKNIQQLQSSASQLLSQLDYHSQDLTWTLDGLLTKLTQSQNKIRYQIELLTGDLDSLRDRVESMNVDEKTEKQTDPESGTDPESRDKNPDAGAGSSDITEQLQRYDSARRKMETVIIMLRKAKEFDQSHLDTKIDQLIASGDYDQALNLVDEALQLAQVWKGTGGYNSRVRAIMATKKRIEREITKRDSVEVSRDDRADRHERESSVASSTKESSPMPEGFSLFGELSRRMGY
;
A
#
# COMPACT_ATOMS: atom_id res chain seq x y z
N MET A 1 -10.68 -40.78 7.40
CA MET A 1 -10.57 -39.41 7.95
C MET A 1 -9.78 -38.58 6.96
N THR A 2 -10.30 -37.47 6.46
CA THR A 2 -9.56 -36.58 5.56
C THR A 2 -8.68 -35.66 6.41
N LEU A 3 -7.37 -35.93 6.48
CA LEU A 3 -6.43 -35.01 7.11
C LEU A 3 -6.50 -33.66 6.40
N THR A 4 -6.47 -32.57 7.17
CA THR A 4 -6.45 -31.22 6.61
C THR A 4 -5.06 -30.90 6.06
N ARG A 5 -4.99 -30.05 5.02
CA ARG A 5 -3.74 -29.65 4.34
C ARG A 5 -2.62 -29.26 5.31
N GLN A 6 -2.95 -28.49 6.33
CA GLN A 6 -1.98 -28.02 7.32
C GLN A 6 -1.43 -29.16 8.17
N GLN A 7 -2.27 -30.13 8.56
CA GLN A 7 -1.83 -31.28 9.33
C GLN A 7 -0.90 -32.19 8.52
N VAL A 8 -1.20 -32.40 7.23
CA VAL A 8 -0.32 -33.17 6.34
C VAL A 8 1.02 -32.45 6.17
N LEU A 9 1.00 -31.16 5.84
CA LEU A 9 2.23 -30.39 5.67
C LEU A 9 3.04 -30.32 6.96
N GLU A 10 2.42 -30.11 8.11
CA GLU A 10 3.09 -30.08 9.42
C GLU A 10 3.70 -31.44 9.76
N GLN A 11 3.01 -32.54 9.44
CA GLN A 11 3.52 -33.88 9.67
C GLN A 11 4.72 -34.22 8.77
N PHE A 12 4.66 -33.84 7.48
CA PHE A 12 5.74 -34.02 6.50
C PHE A 12 6.84 -32.95 6.54
N SER A 13 6.66 -31.86 7.29
CA SER A 13 7.69 -30.83 7.53
C SER A 13 8.61 -31.18 8.70
N ASN A 14 8.34 -32.27 9.42
CA ASN A 14 9.23 -32.75 10.47
C ASN A 14 10.43 -33.47 9.86
N ASP A 15 11.63 -32.94 10.07
CA ASP A 15 12.89 -33.56 9.61
C ASP A 15 13.13 -34.96 10.21
N ASP A 16 12.50 -35.28 11.36
CA ASP A 16 12.59 -36.58 12.03
C ASP A 16 11.54 -37.61 11.55
N LEU A 17 10.71 -37.27 10.55
CA LEU A 17 9.65 -38.17 10.09
C LEU A 17 10.23 -39.39 9.36
N VAL A 18 10.16 -40.54 10.02
CA VAL A 18 10.49 -41.84 9.41
C VAL A 18 9.28 -42.33 8.60
N SER A 19 9.42 -42.42 7.27
CA SER A 19 8.35 -42.83 6.34
C SER A 19 7.65 -44.14 6.74
N HIS A 20 8.42 -45.11 7.24
CA HIS A 20 7.88 -46.41 7.65
C HIS A 20 7.06 -46.34 8.94
N SER A 21 7.41 -45.47 9.91
CA SER A 21 6.63 -45.32 11.14
C SER A 21 5.29 -44.61 10.88
N TYR A 22 5.27 -43.71 9.90
CA TYR A 22 4.03 -43.08 9.45
C TYR A 22 3.08 -44.08 8.77
N LEU A 23 3.61 -45.00 7.97
CA LEU A 23 2.81 -46.05 7.34
C LEU A 23 2.24 -47.03 8.38
N ASP A 24 3.02 -47.41 9.39
CA ASP A 24 2.55 -48.29 10.47
C ASP A 24 1.48 -47.63 11.36
N GLN A 25 1.49 -46.31 11.49
CA GLN A 25 0.48 -45.55 12.24
C GLN A 25 -0.78 -45.25 11.42
N SER A 26 -0.63 -45.07 10.10
CA SER A 26 -1.73 -44.68 9.20
C SER A 26 -2.48 -45.86 8.60
N LEU A 27 -1.88 -47.05 8.56
CA LEU A 27 -2.52 -48.26 8.08
C LEU A 27 -3.14 -49.06 9.24
N PRO A 28 -4.39 -49.56 9.10
CA PRO A 28 -4.95 -50.47 10.08
C PRO A 28 -4.11 -51.76 10.13
N LYS A 29 -3.83 -52.25 11.35
CA LYS A 29 -3.09 -53.50 11.58
C LYS A 29 -3.70 -54.62 10.72
N CYS A 30 -2.86 -55.28 9.92
CA CYS A 30 -3.27 -56.33 9.00
C CYS A 30 -3.89 -57.53 9.73
N GLU A 31 -5.21 -57.56 9.84
CA GLU A 31 -5.98 -58.79 10.01
C GLU A 31 -6.41 -59.27 8.62
N GLU A 32 -6.21 -60.55 8.30
CA GLU A 32 -6.41 -61.16 6.95
C GLU A 32 -7.78 -60.88 6.30
N LYS A 33 -8.78 -60.41 7.06
CA LYS A 33 -10.12 -60.05 6.59
C LYS A 33 -10.26 -58.61 6.07
N ASN A 34 -9.28 -57.75 6.28
CA ASN A 34 -9.36 -56.31 5.97
C ASN A 34 -8.55 -55.88 4.73
N ILE A 35 -8.07 -56.82 3.91
CA ILE A 35 -7.20 -56.53 2.75
C ILE A 35 -7.84 -55.55 1.75
N GLN A 36 -9.14 -55.70 1.47
CA GLN A 36 -9.84 -54.78 0.55
C GLN A 36 -9.96 -53.37 1.13
N GLN A 37 -10.20 -53.25 2.44
CA GLN A 37 -10.25 -51.96 3.12
C GLN A 37 -8.85 -51.32 3.17
N LEU A 38 -7.81 -52.11 3.42
CA LEU A 38 -6.42 -51.68 3.38
C LEU A 38 -6.03 -51.17 1.98
N GLN A 39 -6.39 -51.90 0.93
CA GLN A 39 -6.14 -51.49 -0.45
C GLN A 39 -6.84 -50.16 -0.76
N SER A 40 -8.12 -50.00 -0.35
CA SER A 40 -8.84 -48.73 -0.54
C SER A 40 -8.19 -47.57 0.24
N SER A 41 -7.73 -47.82 1.47
CA SER A 41 -7.06 -46.83 2.31
C SER A 41 -5.68 -46.45 1.75
N ALA A 42 -4.92 -47.42 1.26
CA ALA A 42 -3.62 -47.18 0.63
C ALA A 42 -3.76 -46.40 -0.67
N SER A 43 -4.74 -46.75 -1.53
CA SER A 43 -5.03 -45.98 -2.75
C SER A 43 -5.48 -44.55 -2.45
N GLN A 44 -6.25 -44.35 -1.37
CA GLN A 44 -6.66 -43.02 -0.91
C GLN A 44 -5.49 -42.20 -0.35
N LEU A 45 -4.58 -42.83 0.42
CA LEU A 45 -3.37 -42.17 0.89
C LEU A 45 -2.44 -41.81 -0.26
N LEU A 46 -2.32 -42.68 -1.25
CA LEU A 46 -1.47 -42.45 -2.42
C LEU A 46 -1.98 -41.27 -3.25
N SER A 47 -3.30 -41.17 -3.47
CA SER A 47 -3.87 -40.02 -4.19
C SER A 47 -3.77 -38.72 -3.39
N GLN A 48 -3.90 -38.77 -2.06
CA GLN A 48 -3.64 -37.62 -1.19
C GLN A 48 -2.17 -37.19 -1.25
N LEU A 49 -1.24 -38.15 -1.20
CA LEU A 49 0.19 -37.87 -1.30
C LEU A 49 0.56 -37.30 -2.67
N ASP A 50 0.04 -37.86 -3.76
CA ASP A 50 0.26 -37.35 -5.12
C ASP A 50 -0.26 -35.91 -5.26
N TYR A 51 -1.47 -35.64 -4.75
CA TYR A 51 -2.02 -34.29 -4.72
C TYR A 51 -1.13 -33.32 -3.92
N HIS A 52 -0.70 -33.69 -2.71
CA HIS A 52 0.14 -32.84 -1.88
C HIS A 52 1.55 -32.66 -2.44
N SER A 53 2.12 -33.68 -3.07
CA SER A 53 3.41 -33.63 -3.78
C SER A 53 3.34 -32.66 -4.96
N GLN A 54 2.27 -32.74 -5.77
CA GLN A 54 2.03 -31.80 -6.85
C GLN A 54 1.86 -30.39 -6.29
N ASP A 55 0.99 -30.17 -5.29
CA ASP A 55 0.79 -28.84 -4.66
C ASP A 55 2.11 -28.25 -4.14
N LEU A 56 2.94 -29.05 -3.47
CA LEU A 56 4.24 -28.61 -2.99
C LEU A 56 5.18 -28.25 -4.15
N THR A 57 5.16 -29.03 -5.24
CA THR A 57 5.91 -28.73 -6.46
C THR A 57 5.45 -27.40 -7.08
N TRP A 58 4.14 -27.17 -7.19
CA TRP A 58 3.58 -25.91 -7.72
C TRP A 58 3.93 -24.71 -6.84
N THR A 59 3.88 -24.86 -5.51
CA THR A 59 4.26 -23.78 -4.60
C THR A 59 5.74 -23.47 -4.65
N LEU A 60 6.61 -24.49 -4.74
CA LEU A 60 8.05 -24.32 -4.94
C LEU A 60 8.35 -23.62 -6.27
N ASP A 61 7.73 -24.02 -7.37
CA ASP A 61 7.89 -23.38 -8.67
C ASP A 61 7.43 -21.91 -8.66
N GLY A 62 6.31 -21.63 -7.98
CA GLY A 62 5.83 -20.28 -7.75
C GLY A 62 6.79 -19.42 -6.92
N LEU A 63 7.41 -19.99 -5.89
CA LEU A 63 8.43 -19.30 -5.09
C LEU A 63 9.73 -19.09 -5.88
N LEU A 64 10.16 -20.08 -6.66
CA LEU A 64 11.34 -20.00 -7.52
C LEU A 64 11.17 -18.90 -8.58
N THR A 65 9.99 -18.82 -9.20
CA THR A 65 9.67 -17.77 -10.18
C THR A 65 9.68 -16.38 -9.53
N LYS A 66 9.09 -16.24 -8.34
CA LYS A 66 9.12 -14.98 -7.57
C LYS A 66 10.54 -14.58 -7.18
N LEU A 67 11.36 -15.55 -6.75
CA LEU A 67 12.76 -15.31 -6.42
C LEU A 67 13.53 -14.82 -7.65
N THR A 68 13.37 -15.50 -8.78
CA THR A 68 14.02 -15.13 -10.06
C THR A 68 13.58 -13.74 -10.52
N GLN A 69 12.29 -13.41 -10.41
CA GLN A 69 11.79 -12.08 -10.73
C GLN A 69 12.34 -11.01 -9.78
N SER A 70 12.43 -11.32 -8.48
CA SER A 70 13.01 -10.41 -7.49
C SER A 70 14.51 -10.19 -7.72
N GLN A 71 15.25 -11.23 -8.11
CA GLN A 71 16.66 -11.15 -8.47
C GLN A 71 16.87 -10.23 -9.68
N ASN A 72 16.07 -10.39 -10.73
CA ASN A 72 16.13 -9.51 -11.91
C ASN A 72 15.80 -8.06 -11.55
N LYS A 73 14.80 -7.84 -10.69
CA LYS A 73 14.43 -6.50 -10.21
C LYS A 73 15.54 -5.85 -9.39
N ILE A 74 16.15 -6.59 -8.46
CA ILE A 74 17.25 -6.10 -7.63
C ILE A 74 18.45 -5.79 -8.53
N ARG A 75 18.77 -6.67 -9.49
CA ARG A 75 19.85 -6.44 -10.46
C ARG A 75 19.66 -5.15 -11.23
N TYR A 76 18.45 -4.90 -11.75
CA TYR A 76 18.13 -3.65 -12.44
C TYR A 76 18.28 -2.42 -11.52
N GLN A 77 17.83 -2.52 -10.26
CA GLN A 77 17.98 -1.42 -9.30
C GLN A 77 19.45 -1.14 -8.97
N ILE A 78 20.28 -2.19 -8.84
CA ILE A 78 21.71 -2.04 -8.66
C ILE A 78 22.32 -1.35 -9.87
N GLU A 79 22.01 -1.81 -11.08
CA GLU A 79 22.53 -1.23 -12.33
C GLU A 79 22.14 0.25 -12.50
N LEU A 80 20.89 0.58 -12.17
CA LEU A 80 20.40 1.96 -12.17
C LEU A 80 21.13 2.82 -11.13
N LEU A 81 21.25 2.33 -9.89
CA LEU A 81 21.94 3.07 -8.82
C LEU A 81 23.43 3.22 -9.11
N THR A 82 24.08 2.22 -9.72
CA THR A 82 25.47 2.36 -10.16
C THR A 82 25.60 3.40 -11.27
N GLY A 83 24.66 3.45 -12.22
CA GLY A 83 24.65 4.50 -13.25
C GLY A 83 24.41 5.90 -12.68
N ASP A 84 23.51 6.04 -11.71
CA ASP A 84 23.26 7.31 -11.02
C ASP A 84 24.48 7.74 -10.18
N LEU A 85 25.16 6.78 -9.53
CA LEU A 85 26.40 7.03 -8.80
C LEU A 85 27.56 7.40 -9.72
N ASP A 86 27.69 6.76 -10.88
CA ASP A 86 28.70 7.11 -11.88
C ASP A 86 28.41 8.51 -12.45
N SER A 87 27.16 8.84 -12.76
CA SER A 87 26.78 10.20 -13.18
C SER A 87 27.03 11.24 -12.09
N LEU A 88 26.74 10.92 -10.82
CA LEU A 88 27.04 11.81 -9.71
C LEU A 88 28.55 11.97 -9.52
N ARG A 89 29.31 10.88 -9.64
CA ARG A 89 30.76 10.88 -9.58
C ARG A 89 31.34 11.74 -10.68
N ASP A 90 30.88 11.59 -11.92
CA ASP A 90 31.30 12.43 -13.06
C ASP A 90 30.98 13.91 -12.82
N ARG A 91 29.83 14.22 -12.22
CA ARG A 91 29.48 15.60 -11.84
C ARG A 91 30.40 16.15 -10.76
N VAL A 92 30.69 15.37 -9.72
CA VAL A 92 31.64 15.77 -8.67
C VAL A 92 33.05 15.94 -9.23
N GLU A 93 33.48 15.07 -10.14
CA GLU A 93 34.77 15.15 -10.80
C GLU A 93 34.84 16.40 -11.70
N SER A 94 33.79 16.70 -12.45
CA SER A 94 33.70 17.95 -13.24
C SER A 94 33.75 19.21 -12.38
N MET A 95 33.05 19.23 -11.24
CA MET A 95 33.09 20.37 -10.30
C MET A 95 34.47 20.55 -9.65
N ASN A 96 35.21 19.46 -9.42
CA ASN A 96 36.54 19.49 -8.82
C ASN A 96 37.64 19.86 -9.83
N VAL A 97 37.38 19.68 -11.14
CA VAL A 97 38.28 20.15 -12.22
C VAL A 97 38.16 21.66 -12.38
N ASP A 98 36.95 22.22 -12.33
CA ASP A 98 36.74 23.68 -12.47
C ASP A 98 37.43 24.48 -11.35
N GLU A 99 37.55 23.93 -10.14
CA GLU A 99 38.22 24.57 -9.00
C GLU A 99 39.77 24.58 -9.12
N LYS A 100 40.35 23.71 -9.96
CA LYS A 100 41.81 23.64 -10.19
C LYS A 100 42.29 24.42 -11.40
N THR A 101 41.42 24.84 -12.32
CA THR A 101 41.82 25.57 -13.54
C THR A 101 41.93 27.09 -13.37
N GLU A 102 41.51 27.67 -12.25
CA GLU A 102 41.52 29.14 -12.07
C GLU A 102 42.79 29.70 -11.37
N LYS A 103 43.81 28.88 -11.11
CA LYS A 103 45.03 29.31 -10.39
C LYS A 103 46.36 29.16 -11.13
N GLN A 104 46.37 29.05 -12.46
CA GLN A 104 47.66 29.02 -13.17
C GLN A 104 47.65 29.67 -14.55
N THR A 105 47.84 31.00 -14.56
CA THR A 105 48.57 31.74 -15.62
C THR A 105 49.32 32.92 -14.99
N ASP A 106 50.66 32.90 -15.10
CA ASP A 106 51.73 33.85 -14.66
C ASP A 106 51.66 35.25 -15.35
N PRO A 107 52.61 36.26 -15.21
CA PRO A 107 53.97 36.29 -14.61
C PRO A 107 54.47 37.62 -13.93
N GLU A 108 55.72 37.57 -13.42
CA GLU A 108 56.76 38.64 -13.23
C GLU A 108 56.66 39.79 -12.18
N SER A 109 57.64 39.79 -11.27
CA SER A 109 58.63 40.88 -11.01
C SER A 109 58.82 41.22 -9.52
N GLY A 110 60.09 41.22 -9.09
CA GLY A 110 60.49 41.06 -7.69
C GLY A 110 60.68 42.33 -6.87
N THR A 111 60.75 42.14 -5.55
CA THR A 111 61.70 42.78 -4.59
C THR A 111 61.46 42.20 -3.19
N ASP A 112 62.49 41.56 -2.62
CA ASP A 112 62.58 41.19 -1.19
C ASP A 112 62.96 42.44 -0.33
N PRO A 113 63.14 42.35 1.01
CA PRO A 113 62.09 42.20 2.02
C PRO A 113 62.31 43.17 3.22
N GLU A 114 61.30 43.84 3.77
CA GLU A 114 61.43 44.33 5.16
C GLU A 114 60.10 44.69 5.87
N SER A 115 59.88 43.98 6.97
CA SER A 115 59.24 44.42 8.23
C SER A 115 57.95 45.24 8.20
N ARG A 116 56.83 44.65 8.68
CA ARG A 116 56.14 45.13 9.91
C ARG A 116 54.98 44.22 10.33
N ASP A 117 55.04 43.76 11.57
CA ASP A 117 53.92 43.24 12.36
C ASP A 117 52.60 43.98 12.13
N LYS A 118 51.52 43.22 11.91
CA LYS A 118 50.23 43.36 12.62
C LYS A 118 49.25 42.23 12.26
N ASN A 119 49.06 41.34 13.23
CA ASN A 119 47.89 40.52 13.56
C ASN A 119 47.21 39.61 12.50
N PRO A 120 46.96 38.33 12.85
CA PRO A 120 46.14 37.44 12.04
C PRO A 120 44.66 37.81 12.20
N ASP A 121 44.03 38.11 11.07
CA ASP A 121 42.58 38.20 10.94
C ASP A 121 41.96 36.82 11.13
N ALA A 122 41.51 36.55 12.36
CA ALA A 122 40.79 35.35 12.77
C ALA A 122 39.29 35.38 12.40
N GLY A 123 38.91 36.13 11.35
CA GLY A 123 37.51 36.31 10.93
C GLY A 123 36.98 35.29 9.92
N ALA A 124 37.84 34.68 9.09
CA ALA A 124 37.37 33.87 7.95
C ALA A 124 36.91 32.45 8.33
N GLY A 125 37.59 31.79 9.29
CA GLY A 125 37.23 30.42 9.72
C GLY A 125 35.99 30.37 10.62
N SER A 126 35.67 31.47 11.31
CA SER A 126 34.47 31.57 12.15
C SER A 126 33.19 31.47 11.32
N SER A 127 33.14 32.13 10.15
CA SER A 127 31.95 32.13 9.28
C SER A 127 31.63 30.71 8.79
N ASP A 128 32.64 29.99 8.29
CA ASP A 128 32.48 28.62 7.80
C ASP A 128 32.08 27.65 8.93
N ILE A 129 32.69 27.78 10.12
CA ILE A 129 32.30 26.98 11.29
C ILE A 129 30.85 27.29 11.72
N THR A 130 30.42 28.55 11.69
CA THR A 130 29.03 28.93 12.02
C THR A 130 28.02 28.46 10.97
N GLU A 131 28.38 28.49 9.69
CA GLU A 131 27.56 27.93 8.62
C GLU A 131 27.46 26.41 8.72
N GLN A 132 28.56 25.73 9.01
CA GLN A 132 28.58 24.30 9.26
C GLN A 132 27.71 23.95 10.46
N LEU A 133 27.81 24.68 11.57
CA LEU A 133 26.93 24.52 12.74
C LEU A 133 25.46 24.73 12.38
N GLN A 134 25.11 25.75 11.59
CA GLN A 134 23.74 25.98 11.15
C GLN A 134 23.23 24.87 10.22
N ARG A 135 24.10 24.31 9.37
CA ARG A 135 23.80 23.14 8.54
C ARG A 135 23.56 21.90 9.39
N TYR A 136 24.39 21.66 10.41
CA TYR A 136 24.23 20.56 11.35
C TYR A 136 22.95 20.70 12.19
N ASP A 137 22.63 21.89 12.68
CA ASP A 137 21.37 22.13 13.40
C ASP A 137 20.15 21.94 12.50
N SER A 138 20.24 22.40 11.24
CA SER A 138 19.17 22.17 10.25
C SER A 138 19.01 20.68 9.93
N ALA A 139 20.13 19.95 9.79
CA ALA A 139 20.14 18.51 9.56
C ALA A 139 19.58 17.76 10.78
N ARG A 140 19.96 18.17 11.99
CA ARG A 140 19.47 17.61 13.26
C ARG A 140 17.97 17.78 13.40
N ARG A 141 17.42 18.98 13.17
CA ARG A 141 15.96 19.22 13.20
C ARG A 141 15.23 18.36 12.16
N LYS A 142 15.79 18.26 10.94
CA LYS A 142 15.21 17.40 9.90
C LYS A 142 15.24 15.93 10.31
N MET A 143 16.34 15.44 10.88
CA MET A 143 16.43 14.06 11.39
C MET A 143 15.46 13.82 12.54
N GLU A 144 15.31 14.74 13.47
CA GLU A 144 14.34 14.63 14.56
C GLU A 144 12.91 14.53 14.01
N THR A 145 12.55 15.37 13.03
CA THR A 145 11.26 15.26 12.33
C THR A 145 11.09 13.92 11.64
N VAL A 146 12.12 13.43 10.94
CA VAL A 146 12.08 12.12 10.26
C VAL A 146 11.92 10.98 11.28
N ILE A 147 12.61 11.03 12.41
CA ILE A 147 12.48 10.03 13.49
C ILE A 147 11.05 10.02 14.04
N ILE A 148 10.45 11.19 14.26
CA ILE A 148 9.06 11.29 14.71
C ILE A 148 8.10 10.70 13.67
N MET A 149 8.28 11.03 12.38
CA MET A 149 7.46 10.49 11.30
C MET A 149 7.63 8.97 11.14
N LEU A 150 8.85 8.44 11.28
CA LEU A 150 9.13 7.01 11.24
C LEU A 150 8.52 6.27 12.44
N ARG A 151 8.55 6.87 13.63
CA ARG A 151 7.91 6.29 14.82
C ARG A 151 6.39 6.25 14.66
N LYS A 152 5.77 7.35 14.23
CA LYS A 152 4.35 7.41 13.87
C LYS A 152 4.00 6.39 12.77
N ALA A 153 4.85 6.24 11.76
CA ALA A 153 4.68 5.26 10.70
C ALA A 153 4.75 3.81 11.23
N LYS A 154 5.68 3.52 12.14
CA LYS A 154 5.78 2.20 12.78
C LYS A 154 4.53 1.86 13.59
N GLU A 155 3.94 2.85 14.26
CA GLU A 155 2.71 2.73 15.05
C GLU A 155 1.44 2.80 14.20
N PHE A 156 1.55 3.04 12.89
CA PHE A 156 0.42 3.18 12.01
C PHE A 156 -0.26 1.83 11.75
N ASP A 157 -1.47 1.71 12.28
CA ASP A 157 -2.38 0.61 11.97
C ASP A 157 -3.55 1.13 11.13
N GLN A 158 -3.72 0.53 9.94
CA GLN A 158 -4.79 0.86 9.01
C GLN A 158 -6.17 0.61 9.64
N SER A 159 -6.29 -0.42 10.47
CA SER A 159 -7.56 -0.82 11.09
C SER A 159 -8.03 0.20 12.13
N HIS A 160 -7.08 0.78 12.88
CA HIS A 160 -7.36 1.81 13.85
C HIS A 160 -7.80 3.12 13.18
N LEU A 161 -7.19 3.47 12.04
CA LEU A 161 -7.59 4.61 11.23
C LEU A 161 -9.03 4.47 10.71
N ASP A 162 -9.36 3.31 10.13
CA ASP A 162 -10.70 3.06 9.59
C ASP A 162 -11.77 3.12 10.71
N THR A 163 -11.47 2.56 11.89
CA THR A 163 -12.37 2.61 13.06
C THR A 163 -12.59 4.04 13.54
N LYS A 164 -11.54 4.86 13.59
CA LYS A 164 -11.65 6.26 14.01
C LYS A 164 -12.40 7.10 12.98
N ILE A 165 -12.22 6.83 11.69
CA ILE A 165 -12.98 7.46 10.61
C ILE A 165 -14.46 7.06 10.71
N ASP A 166 -14.77 5.80 11.00
CA ASP A 166 -16.15 5.34 11.19
C ASP A 166 -16.85 6.06 12.35
N GLN A 167 -16.13 6.29 13.45
CA GLN A 167 -16.63 7.07 14.59
C GLN A 167 -16.89 8.54 14.21
N LEU A 168 -16.00 9.17 13.44
CA LEU A 168 -16.16 10.55 12.99
C LEU A 168 -17.28 10.73 11.95
N ILE A 169 -17.47 9.74 11.08
CA ILE A 169 -18.62 9.69 10.18
C ILE A 169 -19.93 9.57 10.98
N ALA A 170 -19.91 8.80 12.08
CA ALA A 170 -21.08 8.66 12.96
C ALA A 170 -21.36 9.93 13.80
N SER A 171 -20.32 10.68 14.22
CA SER A 171 -20.49 11.96 14.90
C SER A 171 -20.86 13.11 13.96
N GLY A 172 -20.59 12.96 12.65
CA GLY A 172 -20.84 13.96 11.61
C GLY A 172 -19.70 14.96 11.42
N ASP A 173 -18.53 14.71 12.02
CA ASP A 173 -17.35 15.58 11.95
C ASP A 173 -16.46 15.21 10.75
N TYR A 174 -16.95 15.49 9.54
CA TYR A 174 -16.26 15.09 8.30
C TYR A 174 -14.93 15.82 8.09
N ASP A 175 -14.78 17.06 8.56
CA ASP A 175 -13.55 17.84 8.43
C ASP A 175 -12.39 17.21 9.22
N GLN A 176 -12.68 16.71 10.43
CA GLN A 176 -11.69 15.99 11.23
C GLN A 176 -11.32 14.65 10.58
N ALA A 177 -12.29 13.97 9.98
CA ALA A 177 -12.04 12.73 9.25
C ALA A 177 -11.14 12.96 8.02
N LEU A 178 -11.37 14.05 7.27
CA LEU A 178 -10.52 14.43 6.14
C LEU A 178 -9.10 14.80 6.57
N ASN A 179 -8.95 15.56 7.66
CA ASN A 179 -7.63 15.91 8.20
C ASN A 179 -6.83 14.67 8.62
N LEU A 180 -7.48 13.68 9.23
CA LEU A 180 -6.82 12.41 9.59
C LEU A 180 -6.42 11.58 8.37
N VAL A 181 -7.21 11.61 7.31
CA VAL A 181 -6.87 10.99 6.03
C VAL A 181 -5.66 11.67 5.39
N ASP A 182 -5.60 13.00 5.42
CA ASP A 182 -4.47 13.75 4.87
C ASP A 182 -3.19 13.55 5.72
N GLU A 183 -3.28 13.46 7.05
CA GLU A 183 -2.15 13.06 7.91
C GLU A 183 -1.67 11.64 7.58
N ALA A 184 -2.60 10.71 7.35
CA ALA A 184 -2.27 9.35 6.93
C ALA A 184 -1.61 9.29 5.55
N LEU A 185 -2.00 10.17 4.61
CA LEU A 185 -1.33 10.30 3.32
C LEU A 185 0.10 10.85 3.44
N GLN A 186 0.32 11.83 4.32
CA GLN A 186 1.67 12.32 4.61
C GLN A 186 2.55 11.21 5.21
N LEU A 187 1.99 10.44 6.15
CA LEU A 187 2.66 9.29 6.72
C LEU A 187 2.93 8.21 5.66
N ALA A 188 2.02 8.04 4.70
CA ALA A 188 2.16 7.07 3.63
C ALA A 188 3.40 7.32 2.74
N GLN A 189 3.84 8.58 2.61
CA GLN A 189 5.05 8.93 1.86
C GLN A 189 6.32 8.27 2.41
N VAL A 190 6.35 7.94 3.71
CA VAL A 190 7.48 7.23 4.34
C VAL A 190 7.71 5.85 3.71
N TRP A 191 6.66 5.23 3.19
CA TRP A 191 6.75 3.93 2.51
C TRP A 191 7.03 4.04 1.02
N LYS A 192 7.22 5.23 0.45
CA LYS A 192 7.47 5.41 -1.00
C LYS A 192 8.66 4.55 -1.44
N GLY A 193 8.45 3.73 -2.47
CA GLY A 193 9.46 2.77 -2.96
C GLY A 193 9.37 1.36 -2.33
N THR A 194 8.62 1.18 -1.25
CA THR A 194 8.33 -0.16 -0.70
C THR A 194 7.19 -0.85 -1.47
N GLY A 195 7.17 -2.19 -1.48
CA GLY A 195 6.11 -2.96 -2.15
C GLY A 195 4.69 -2.72 -1.60
N GLY A 196 4.58 -2.24 -0.36
CA GLY A 196 3.30 -1.98 0.31
C GLY A 196 2.72 -0.59 0.08
N TYR A 197 3.48 0.36 -0.48
CA TYR A 197 3.08 1.75 -0.65
C TYR A 197 1.77 1.91 -1.44
N ASN A 198 1.74 1.34 -2.64
CA ASN A 198 0.59 1.46 -3.55
C ASN A 198 -0.68 0.82 -2.98
N SER A 199 -0.55 -0.17 -2.10
CA SER A 199 -1.69 -0.77 -1.42
C SER A 199 -2.25 0.16 -0.35
N ARG A 200 -1.37 0.69 0.52
CA ARG A 200 -1.73 1.62 1.60
C ARG A 200 -2.33 2.92 1.08
N VAL A 201 -1.73 3.53 0.05
CA VAL A 201 -2.28 4.75 -0.56
C VAL A 201 -3.64 4.48 -1.18
N ARG A 202 -3.85 3.34 -1.86
CA ARG A 202 -5.18 2.99 -2.39
C ARG A 202 -6.22 2.80 -1.29
N ALA A 203 -5.85 2.18 -0.18
CA ALA A 203 -6.74 2.02 0.97
C ALA A 203 -7.13 3.39 1.56
N ILE A 204 -6.16 4.27 1.81
CA ILE A 204 -6.40 5.63 2.34
C ILE A 204 -7.21 6.49 1.35
N MET A 205 -6.99 6.36 0.05
CA MET A 205 -7.81 7.05 -0.95
C MET A 205 -9.23 6.48 -1.04
N ALA A 206 -9.42 5.18 -0.79
CA ALA A 206 -10.74 4.57 -0.72
C ALA A 206 -11.53 5.07 0.50
N THR A 207 -10.87 5.28 1.64
CA THR A 207 -11.50 5.87 2.84
C THR A 207 -11.84 7.34 2.62
N LYS A 208 -10.95 8.13 1.98
CA LYS A 208 -11.24 9.50 1.54
C LYS A 208 -12.52 9.57 0.70
N LYS A 209 -12.60 8.75 -0.34
CA LYS A 209 -13.77 8.67 -1.23
C LYS A 209 -15.03 8.18 -0.52
N ARG A 210 -14.90 7.44 0.58
CA ARG A 210 -16.03 7.03 1.42
C ARG A 210 -16.57 8.22 2.22
N ILE A 211 -15.69 9.03 2.82
CA ILE A 211 -16.07 10.24 3.54
C ILE A 211 -16.79 11.22 2.60
N GLU A 212 -16.24 11.49 1.42
CA GLU A 212 -16.84 12.39 0.42
C GLU A 212 -18.25 11.93 -0.03
N ARG A 213 -18.48 10.62 -0.11
CA ARG A 213 -19.80 10.05 -0.41
C ARG A 213 -20.81 10.28 0.71
N GLU A 214 -20.39 10.22 1.97
CA GLU A 214 -21.27 10.49 3.10
C GLU A 214 -21.58 11.98 3.23
N ILE A 215 -20.61 12.87 2.94
CA ILE A 215 -20.85 14.32 2.85
C ILE A 215 -21.92 14.62 1.79
N THR A 216 -21.70 14.17 0.54
CA THR A 216 -22.65 14.41 -0.56
C THR A 216 -24.04 13.80 -0.33
N LYS A 217 -24.11 12.64 0.36
CA LYS A 217 -25.38 12.03 0.76
C LYS A 217 -26.10 12.84 1.84
N ARG A 218 -25.37 13.46 2.76
CA ARG A 218 -25.95 14.36 3.77
C ARG A 218 -26.48 15.64 3.11
N ASP A 219 -25.67 16.27 2.28
CA ASP A 219 -26.04 17.52 1.58
C ASP A 219 -27.30 17.32 0.73
N SER A 220 -27.41 16.20 0.01
CA SER A 220 -28.61 15.89 -0.79
C SER A 220 -29.86 15.60 0.05
N VAL A 221 -29.72 15.05 1.26
CA VAL A 221 -30.84 14.83 2.19
C VAL A 221 -31.30 16.15 2.83
N GLU A 222 -30.38 17.08 3.10
CA GLU A 222 -30.72 18.41 3.63
C GLU A 222 -31.45 19.25 2.57
N VAL A 223 -30.97 19.29 1.31
CA VAL A 223 -31.65 20.00 0.21
C VAL A 223 -33.06 19.44 -0.05
N SER A 224 -33.23 18.11 0.02
CA SER A 224 -34.55 17.48 -0.19
C SER A 224 -35.55 17.73 0.96
N ARG A 225 -35.07 18.12 2.14
CA ARG A 225 -35.93 18.51 3.27
C ARG A 225 -36.39 19.96 3.15
N ASP A 226 -35.53 20.85 2.66
CA ASP A 226 -35.90 22.25 2.39
C ASP A 226 -36.91 22.37 1.25
N ASP A 227 -36.74 21.63 0.14
CA ASP A 227 -37.70 21.64 -0.98
C ASP A 227 -39.10 21.13 -0.60
N ARG A 228 -39.20 20.24 0.41
CA ARG A 228 -40.48 19.77 0.94
C ARG A 228 -41.11 20.74 1.93
N ALA A 229 -40.31 21.52 2.66
CA ALA A 229 -40.82 22.58 3.51
C ALA A 229 -41.40 23.74 2.68
N ASP A 230 -40.72 24.12 1.60
CA ASP A 230 -41.15 25.23 0.72
C ASP A 230 -42.35 24.85 -0.18
N ARG A 231 -42.53 23.55 -0.49
CA ARG A 231 -43.71 23.07 -1.22
C ARG A 231 -44.98 23.01 -0.37
N HIS A 232 -44.88 22.97 0.95
CA HIS A 232 -46.04 22.95 1.85
C HIS A 232 -46.67 24.33 2.10
N GLU A 233 -45.99 25.43 1.73
CA GLU A 233 -46.59 26.78 1.80
C GLU A 233 -47.31 27.20 0.50
N ARG A 234 -47.12 26.49 -0.62
CA ARG A 234 -47.74 26.82 -1.92
C ARG A 234 -48.95 25.97 -2.33
N GLU A 235 -49.31 24.93 -1.58
CA GLU A 235 -50.51 24.12 -1.82
C GLU A 235 -51.64 24.46 -0.83
N SER A 236 -52.06 25.73 -0.80
CA SER A 236 -53.29 26.15 -0.09
C SER A 236 -54.17 27.10 -0.91
N SER A 237 -54.26 26.91 -2.22
CA SER A 237 -55.29 27.60 -3.02
C SER A 237 -55.54 26.95 -4.38
N VAL A 238 -56.23 25.81 -4.44
CA VAL A 238 -57.25 25.51 -5.47
C VAL A 238 -58.14 24.40 -4.90
N ALA A 239 -59.35 24.77 -4.50
CA ALA A 239 -60.43 23.84 -4.22
C ALA A 239 -61.39 23.77 -5.42
N SER A 240 -62.00 22.59 -5.57
CA SER A 240 -63.25 22.27 -6.28
C SER A 240 -63.19 21.97 -7.79
N SER A 241 -63.40 20.70 -8.14
CA SER A 241 -64.60 20.27 -8.90
C SER A 241 -64.70 18.74 -9.00
N THR A 242 -65.71 18.24 -8.28
CA THR A 242 -66.52 17.02 -8.39
C THR A 242 -66.53 16.16 -9.68
N LYS A 243 -66.59 14.83 -9.40
CA LYS A 243 -67.45 13.74 -9.95
C LYS A 243 -66.99 12.81 -11.09
N GLU A 244 -66.70 11.57 -10.66
CA GLU A 244 -67.20 10.24 -11.12
C GLU A 244 -67.56 9.99 -12.61
N SER A 245 -66.88 9.02 -13.25
CA SER A 245 -67.46 7.74 -13.72
C SER A 245 -66.41 6.80 -14.36
N SER A 246 -66.50 5.51 -14.02
CA SER A 246 -65.85 4.27 -14.56
C SER A 246 -65.97 4.08 -16.10
N PRO A 247 -65.43 3.03 -16.80
CA PRO A 247 -64.42 1.99 -16.52
C PRO A 247 -63.26 1.95 -17.57
N MET A 248 -62.29 1.04 -17.36
CA MET A 248 -61.24 0.60 -18.31
C MET A 248 -61.73 0.35 -19.74
N PRO A 249 -60.85 0.54 -20.74
CA PRO A 249 -60.37 -0.65 -21.46
C PRO A 249 -58.86 -0.67 -21.73
N GLU A 250 -58.40 -1.91 -21.88
CA GLU A 250 -57.10 -2.39 -22.35
C GLU A 250 -56.45 -1.55 -23.46
N GLY A 251 -55.12 -1.38 -23.37
CA GLY A 251 -54.33 -0.89 -24.49
C GLY A 251 -52.84 -0.77 -24.23
N PHE A 252 -52.10 -1.82 -24.61
CA PHE A 252 -50.70 -1.81 -25.08
C PHE A 252 -49.59 -1.47 -24.05
N SER A 253 -48.91 -2.48 -23.51
CA SER A 253 -47.77 -3.21 -24.14
C SER A 253 -46.46 -2.41 -24.16
N LEU A 254 -45.74 -2.41 -23.03
CA LEU A 254 -44.29 -2.13 -22.97
C LEU A 254 -43.46 -3.33 -22.46
N PHE A 255 -44.10 -4.39 -21.97
CA PHE A 255 -43.43 -5.63 -21.53
C PHE A 255 -43.47 -6.78 -22.56
N GLY A 256 -44.15 -6.58 -23.69
CA GLY A 256 -44.29 -7.61 -24.74
C GLY A 256 -43.16 -7.67 -25.78
N GLU A 257 -42.25 -6.69 -25.81
CA GLU A 257 -41.20 -6.61 -26.82
C GLU A 257 -39.90 -7.38 -26.48
N LEU A 258 -39.68 -7.76 -25.21
CA LEU A 258 -38.50 -8.56 -24.86
C LEU A 258 -38.67 -10.06 -25.13
N SER A 259 -39.90 -10.57 -25.26
CA SER A 259 -40.14 -12.00 -25.52
C SER A 259 -39.95 -12.40 -26.99
N ARG A 260 -39.71 -11.44 -27.91
CA ARG A 260 -39.40 -11.73 -29.33
C ARG A 260 -37.91 -11.68 -29.67
N ARG A 261 -37.04 -11.30 -28.73
CA ARG A 261 -35.58 -11.18 -28.98
C ARG A 261 -34.75 -12.34 -28.42
N MET A 262 -35.38 -13.31 -27.76
CA MET A 262 -34.74 -14.57 -27.34
C MET A 262 -35.69 -15.72 -27.67
N GLY A 263 -35.71 -16.13 -28.93
CA GLY A 263 -36.39 -17.34 -29.40
C GLY A 263 -35.43 -18.12 -30.29
N TYR A 264 -35.04 -19.29 -29.79
CA TYR A 264 -34.43 -20.46 -30.44
C TYR A 264 -33.21 -20.27 -31.33
#